data_AF-A0A5F1ZXG7-F1
#
_entry.id   AF-A0A5F1ZXG7-F1
#
_cell.length_a   1.000
_cell.length_b   1.000
_cell.length_c   1.000
_cell.angle_alpha   90.00
_cell.angle_beta   90.00
_cell.angle_gamma   90.00
#
_symmetry.space_group_name_H-M   'P 1'
#
loop_
_entity.id
_entity.type
_entity.pdbx_description
1 polymer ?
#
loop_
_entity_poly.entity_id
_entity_poly.type
_entity_poly.pdbx_seq_one_letter_code
_entity_poly.pdbx_strand_id
1 'polypeptide(L)'
;MDHEYWVVRLSGVLVWNERDIRKVLRVVSDSSHFTGLTIEETLDFLQHGCEEEIELLKQTYDWTLFKKQLISKLTKREIKAPGLSILHPDLVEEDYS
;
A
#
# COMPACT_ATOMS: atom_id res chain seq x y z
N MET A 1 2.78 3.78 -17.20
CA MET A 1 1.40 3.40 -17.57
C MET A 1 0.49 4.61 -17.45
N ASP A 2 -0.48 4.75 -18.34
CA ASP A 2 -1.38 5.90 -18.35
C ASP A 2 -2.46 5.81 -17.27
N HIS A 3 -2.83 6.97 -16.75
CA HIS A 3 -3.83 7.13 -15.69
C HIS A 3 -5.20 6.53 -16.08
N GLU A 4 -5.56 6.58 -17.36
CA GLU A 4 -6.77 5.96 -17.92
C GLU A 4 -6.78 4.43 -17.76
N TYR A 5 -5.64 3.76 -17.92
CA TYR A 5 -5.55 2.31 -17.78
C TYR A 5 -5.95 1.86 -16.38
N TRP A 6 -5.47 2.58 -15.36
CA TRP A 6 -5.79 2.29 -13.97
C TRP A 6 -7.24 2.62 -13.61
N VAL A 7 -7.82 3.69 -14.19
CA VAL A 7 -9.25 4.00 -14.01
C VAL A 7 -10.12 2.86 -14.51
N VAL A 8 -9.87 2.36 -15.71
CA VAL A 8 -10.64 1.25 -16.31
C VAL A 8 -10.47 -0.03 -15.49
N ARG A 9 -9.24 -0.33 -15.05
CA ARG A 9 -8.93 -1.51 -14.24
C ARG A 9 -9.62 -1.46 -12.87
N LEU A 10 -9.54 -0.33 -12.16
CA LEU A 10 -10.20 -0.13 -10.88
C LEU A 10 -11.72 -0.13 -11.00
N SER A 11 -12.26 0.39 -12.11
CA SER A 11 -13.70 0.34 -12.38
C SER A 11 -14.19 -1.11 -12.49
N GLY A 12 -13.42 -1.97 -13.17
CA GLY A 12 -13.71 -3.40 -13.30
C GLY A 12 -13.55 -4.19 -12.00
N VAL A 13 -12.56 -3.86 -11.17
CA VAL A 13 -12.27 -4.57 -9.92
C VAL A 13 -13.21 -4.15 -8.78
N LEU A 14 -13.48 -2.85 -8.64
CA LEU A 14 -14.18 -2.32 -7.46
C LEU A 14 -15.68 -2.06 -7.70
N VAL A 15 -16.11 -2.09 -8.97
CA VAL A 15 -17.46 -1.72 -9.43
C VAL A 15 -17.86 -0.36 -8.86
N TRP A 16 -16.92 0.58 -8.95
CA TRP A 16 -17.06 1.93 -8.41
C TRP A 16 -17.41 2.95 -9.47
N ASN A 17 -18.05 4.03 -9.02
CA ASN A 17 -18.41 5.13 -9.89
C ASN A 17 -17.15 5.92 -10.28
N GLU A 18 -17.11 6.49 -11.48
CA GLU A 18 -15.92 7.18 -12.01
C GLU A 18 -15.44 8.34 -11.10
N ARG A 19 -16.37 8.95 -10.38
CA ARG A 19 -16.08 9.99 -9.37
C ARG A 19 -15.32 9.43 -8.16
N ASP A 20 -15.66 8.23 -7.72
CA ASP A 20 -15.04 7.56 -6.59
C ASP A 20 -13.67 7.03 -6.99
N ILE A 21 -13.55 6.46 -8.19
CA ILE A 21 -12.26 6.03 -8.74
C ILE A 21 -11.24 7.18 -8.79
N ARG A 22 -11.67 8.38 -9.21
CA ARG A 22 -10.79 9.57 -9.19
C ARG A 22 -10.36 9.97 -7.79
N LYS A 23 -11.25 9.84 -6.79
CA LYS A 23 -10.89 10.07 -5.39
C LYS A 23 -9.91 9.03 -4.88
N VAL A 24 -10.11 7.76 -5.23
CA VAL A 24 -9.22 6.66 -4.85
C VAL A 24 -7.84 6.87 -5.45
N LEU A 25 -7.75 7.18 -6.74
CA LEU A 25 -6.47 7.51 -7.39
C LEU A 25 -5.77 8.67 -6.70
N ARG A 26 -6.52 9.69 -6.27
CA ARG A 26 -5.96 10.79 -5.49
C ARG A 26 -5.46 10.35 -4.12
N VAL A 27 -6.23 9.51 -3.41
CA VAL A 27 -5.83 8.94 -2.11
C VAL A 27 -4.61 8.03 -2.27
N VAL A 28 -4.57 7.21 -3.32
CA VAL A 28 -3.44 6.34 -3.67
C VAL A 28 -2.20 7.16 -3.99
N SER A 29 -2.33 8.21 -4.80
CA SER A 29 -1.22 9.11 -5.13
C SER A 29 -0.71 9.89 -3.92
N ASP A 30 -1.61 10.30 -3.02
CA ASP A 30 -1.20 10.90 -1.75
C ASP A 30 -0.46 9.88 -0.88
N SER A 31 -1.04 8.69 -0.71
CA SER A 31 -0.46 7.62 0.11
C SER A 31 0.89 7.16 -0.42
N SER A 32 1.06 7.06 -1.73
CA SER A 32 2.33 6.70 -2.37
C SER A 32 3.43 7.72 -2.04
N HIS A 33 3.07 9.00 -1.95
CA HIS A 33 3.98 10.07 -1.51
C HIS A 33 4.34 9.95 -0.02
N PHE A 34 3.41 9.49 0.82
CA PHE A 34 3.63 9.32 2.26
C PHE A 34 4.41 8.05 2.61
N THR A 35 4.26 6.98 1.84
CA THR A 35 4.87 5.67 2.11
C THR A 35 6.10 5.41 1.24
N GLY A 36 6.44 6.29 0.31
CA GLY A 36 7.55 6.12 -0.63
C GLY A 36 7.35 4.99 -1.66
N LEU A 37 6.19 4.33 -1.65
CA LEU A 37 5.84 3.27 -2.60
C LEU A 37 5.41 3.88 -3.93
N THR A 38 5.52 3.10 -5.00
CA THR A 38 4.97 3.54 -6.30
C THR A 38 3.45 3.46 -6.30
N ILE A 39 2.82 4.25 -7.18
CA ILE A 39 1.36 4.21 -7.39
C ILE A 39 0.92 2.79 -7.78
N GLU A 40 1.73 2.08 -8.58
CA GLU A 40 1.43 0.72 -9.05
C GLU A 40 1.42 -0.28 -7.88
N GLU A 41 2.43 -0.25 -7.01
CA GLU A 41 2.45 -1.09 -5.80
C GLU A 41 1.30 -0.79 -4.85
N THR A 42 0.94 0.49 -4.72
CA THR A 42 -0.17 0.92 -3.87
C THR A 42 -1.52 0.45 -4.44
N LEU A 43 -1.66 0.45 -5.77
CA LEU A 43 -2.85 -0.06 -6.46
C LEU A 43 -2.96 -1.58 -6.40
N ASP A 44 -1.84 -2.28 -6.54
CA ASP A 44 -1.80 -3.74 -6.39
C ASP A 44 -2.18 -4.14 -4.95
N PHE A 45 -1.72 -3.36 -3.97
CA PHE A 45 -2.16 -3.51 -2.58
C PHE A 45 -3.65 -3.22 -2.40
N LEU A 46 -4.19 -2.21 -3.09
CA LEU A 46 -5.61 -1.88 -3.03
C LEU A 46 -6.48 -3.06 -3.53
N GLN A 47 -6.02 -3.76 -4.57
CA GLN A 47 -6.71 -4.91 -5.15
C GLN A 47 -6.70 -6.14 -4.24
N HIS A 48 -5.63 -6.37 -3.48
CA HIS A 48 -5.43 -7.62 -2.73
C HIS A 48 -5.45 -7.49 -1.20
N GLY A 49 -5.33 -6.27 -0.66
CA GLY A 49 -5.06 -6.02 0.75
C GLY A 49 -5.97 -4.99 1.42
N CYS A 50 -6.94 -4.43 0.69
CA CYS A 50 -7.88 -3.42 1.20
C CYS A 50 -9.36 -3.78 1.02
N GLU A 51 -9.68 -5.05 0.84
CA GLU A 51 -11.06 -5.49 0.55
C GLU A 51 -12.04 -5.15 1.70
N GLU A 52 -11.64 -5.39 2.95
CA GLU A 52 -12.41 -5.01 4.16
C GLU A 52 -12.57 -3.49 4.27
N GLU A 53 -11.52 -2.72 4.02
CA GLU A 53 -11.55 -1.26 4.08
C GLU A 53 -12.39 -0.65 2.94
N ILE A 54 -12.38 -1.27 1.76
CA ILE A 54 -13.25 -0.93 0.63
C ILE A 54 -14.71 -1.19 0.99
N GLU A 55 -15.01 -2.30 1.66
CA GLU A 55 -16.36 -2.61 2.12
C GLU A 55 -16.82 -1.65 3.21
N LEU A 56 -15.96 -1.34 4.19
CA LEU A 56 -16.19 -0.30 5.19
C LEU A 56 -16.39 1.07 4.56
N LEU A 57 -15.62 1.43 3.53
CA LEU A 57 -15.78 2.68 2.80
C LEU A 57 -17.11 2.71 2.04
N LYS A 58 -17.57 1.59 1.46
CA LYS A 58 -18.90 1.50 0.84
C LYS A 58 -20.04 1.75 1.85
N GLN A 59 -19.85 1.33 3.10
CA GLN A 59 -20.87 1.49 4.16
C GLN A 59 -20.82 2.87 4.83
N THR A 60 -19.64 3.37 5.14
CA THR A 60 -19.44 4.62 5.92
C THR A 60 -19.22 5.84 5.04
N TYR A 61 -18.76 5.64 3.81
CA TYR A 61 -18.39 6.70 2.86
C TYR A 61 -17.34 7.68 3.38
N ASP A 62 -16.54 7.26 4.36
CA ASP A 62 -15.56 8.10 5.05
C ASP A 62 -14.16 7.95 4.45
N TRP A 63 -13.89 8.77 3.43
CA TRP A 63 -12.64 8.80 2.67
C TRP A 63 -11.41 9.13 3.53
N THR A 64 -11.60 9.89 4.61
CA THR A 64 -10.52 10.28 5.52
C THR A 64 -10.04 9.10 6.34
N LEU A 65 -10.98 8.28 6.80
CA LEU A 65 -10.70 7.05 7.52
C LEU A 65 -10.01 6.03 6.62
N PHE A 66 -10.53 5.85 5.40
CA PHE A 66 -9.93 4.97 4.40
C PHE A 66 -8.48 5.33 4.10
N LYS A 67 -8.19 6.62 3.87
CA LYS A 67 -6.80 7.10 3.66
C LYS A 67 -5.89 6.74 4.84
N LYS A 68 -6.34 6.97 6.08
CA LYS A 68 -5.57 6.62 7.29
C LYS A 68 -5.32 5.12 7.39
N GLN A 69 -6.32 4.29 7.11
CA GLN A 69 -6.18 2.83 7.14
C GLN A 69 -5.24 2.33 6.05
N LEU A 70 -5.38 2.84 4.83
CA LEU A 70 -4.51 2.53 3.69
C LEU A 70 -3.05 2.87 4.02
N ILE A 71 -2.78 4.11 4.47
CA ILE A 71 -1.43 4.51 4.89
C ILE A 71 -0.95 3.60 6.02
N SER A 72 -1.75 3.38 7.07
CA SER A 72 -1.34 2.52 8.18
C SER A 72 -0.99 1.09 7.75
N LYS A 73 -1.72 0.51 6.79
CA LYS A 73 -1.45 -0.84 6.25
C LYS A 73 -0.18 -0.86 5.38
N LEU A 74 0.02 0.16 4.56
CA LEU A 74 1.23 0.31 3.75
C LEU A 74 2.48 0.53 4.62
N THR A 75 2.41 1.44 5.61
CA THR A 75 3.51 1.75 6.53
C THR A 75 3.80 0.61 7.51
N LYS A 76 2.79 -0.15 7.98
CA LYS A 76 3.01 -1.35 8.82
C LYS A 76 3.85 -2.40 8.10
N ARG A 77 3.89 -2.39 6.77
CA ARG A 77 4.70 -3.31 5.96
C ARG A 77 6.15 -2.83 5.76
N GLU A 78 6.46 -1.56 6.04
CA GLU A 78 7.85 -1.05 6.01
C GLU A 78 8.72 -1.54 7.18
N ILE A 79 8.18 -2.30 8.14
CA ILE A 79 8.99 -2.98 9.17
C ILE A 79 9.01 -4.50 8.91
N LYS A 80 9.39 -4.88 7.70
CA LYS A 80 10.29 -6.03 7.54
C LYS A 80 11.37 -5.59 6.57
N ALA A 81 12.45 -5.04 7.11
CA ALA A 81 13.73 -5.14 6.43
C ALA A 81 13.90 -6.62 6.01
N PRO A 82 13.97 -6.93 4.71
CA PRO A 82 14.31 -8.28 4.28
C PRO A 82 15.70 -8.55 4.87
N GLY A 83 15.83 -9.66 5.59
CA GLY A 83 16.94 -9.93 6.51
C GLY A 83 18.30 -9.48 5.98
N LEU A 84 18.84 -8.40 6.54
CA LEU A 84 20.25 -8.12 6.45
C LEU A 84 20.93 -8.81 7.65
N SER A 85 21.54 -9.93 7.32
CA SER A 85 22.56 -10.65 8.07
C SER A 85 22.17 -11.11 9.48
N ILE A 86 21.74 -12.37 9.57
CA ILE A 86 22.29 -13.23 10.62
C ILE A 86 23.82 -13.08 10.49
N LEU A 87 24.47 -12.41 11.45
CA LEU A 87 25.92 -12.51 11.59
C LEU A 87 26.24 -14.00 11.69
N HIS A 88 26.96 -14.53 10.70
CA HIS A 88 27.44 -15.89 10.74
C HIS A 88 28.30 -16.03 12.00
N PRO A 89 28.07 -17.02 12.87
CA PRO A 89 28.80 -17.16 14.14
C PRO A 89 30.29 -17.54 13.97
N ASP A 90 30.87 -17.46 12.77
CA ASP A 90 32.31 -17.65 12.51
C ASP A 90 33.16 -16.38 12.69
N LEU A 91 32.55 -15.24 13.02
CA LEU A 91 33.28 -14.01 13.38
C LEU A 91 33.34 -13.81 14.90
N VAL A 92 33.43 -14.91 15.66
CA VAL A 92 33.99 -14.83 17.01
C VAL A 92 35.48 -14.58 16.80
N GLU A 93 35.91 -13.35 17.03
CA GLU A 93 37.33 -12.99 17.08
C GLU A 93 38.03 -13.97 18.04
N GLU A 94 38.94 -14.78 17.50
CA GLU A 94 39.95 -15.44 18.31
C GLU A 94 40.84 -14.33 18.90
N ASP A 95 40.59 -14.01 20.18
CA ASP A 95 41.52 -13.25 21.02
C ASP A 95 42.85 -14.01 21.09
N TYR A 96 43.73 -13.77 20.13
CA TYR A 96 45.15 -14.09 20.22
C TYR A 96 45.87 -12.88 20.81
N SER A 97 45.97 -12.82 22.14
CA SER A 97 47.21 -12.56 22.92
C SER A 97 46.92 -12.31 24.39
#